data_AF-A0AAD2WCR2-F1
#
_entry.id   AF-A0AAD2WCR2-F1
#
_cell.length_a   1.000
_cell.length_b   1.000
_cell.length_c   1.000
_cell.angle_alpha   90.00
_cell.angle_beta   90.00
_cell.angle_gamma   90.00
#
_symmetry.space_group_name_H-M   'P 1'
#
loop_
_entity.id
_entity.type
_entity.pdbx_description
1 polymer ?
#
loop_
_entity_poly.entity_id
_entity_poly.type
_entity_poly.pdbx_seq_one_letter_code
_entity_poly.pdbx_strand_id
1 'polypeptide(L)'
;MFKIVHLVTGVAALLLSLIPSLKTDATPFLQQPDAVYLALLGLLNLVLAPVVPLYHRGARQQLQHLACALLVVAVVLQTLTLLARPEMGNLAALVCAALAVALHLAVGFARSPRKARGSQHVAQDAGNRDTGTVKWFNTSKGFGFISRDSGDDIFVHFRAIRGEGHRILVEGQRVEFSVMHRDKGLQAEDVVAVTRR
;
A
#
# COMPACT_ATOMS: atom_id res chain seq x y z
N MET A 1 -8.02 -1.52 8.37
CA MET A 1 -8.08 -2.49 9.49
C MET A 1 -6.70 -2.95 9.95
N PHE A 2 -5.84 -3.50 9.08
CA PHE A 2 -4.52 -4.05 9.46
C PHE A 2 -3.57 -3.08 10.17
N LYS A 3 -3.61 -1.77 9.87
CA LYS A 3 -2.81 -0.76 10.58
C LYS A 3 -3.09 -0.72 12.08
N ILE A 4 -4.36 -0.81 12.46
CA ILE A 4 -4.79 -0.81 13.87
C ILE A 4 -4.34 -2.10 14.54
N VAL A 5 -4.44 -3.24 13.84
CA VAL A 5 -3.96 -4.54 14.35
C VAL A 5 -2.46 -4.47 14.66
N HIS A 6 -1.62 -4.06 13.70
CA HIS A 6 -0.17 -3.95 13.93
C HIS A 6 0.20 -2.92 15.01
N LEU A 7 -0.52 -1.80 15.07
CA LEU A 7 -0.34 -0.81 16.14
C LEU A 7 -0.62 -1.41 17.51
N VAL A 8 -1.80 -2.02 17.69
CA VAL A 8 -2.22 -2.62 18.96
C VAL A 8 -1.31 -3.79 19.34
N THR A 9 -1.01 -4.69 18.40
CA THR A 9 -0.11 -5.83 18.63
C THR A 9 1.30 -5.37 18.98
N GLY A 10 1.82 -4.34 18.30
CA GLY A 10 3.15 -3.78 18.56
C GLY A 10 3.27 -3.14 19.94
N VAL A 11 2.29 -2.31 20.33
CA VAL A 11 2.24 -1.70 21.66
C VAL A 11 2.07 -2.76 22.74
N ALA A 12 1.17 -3.73 22.55
CA ALA A 12 0.96 -4.81 23.52
C ALA A 12 2.24 -5.63 23.73
N ALA A 13 2.97 -5.98 22.66
CA ALA A 13 4.23 -6.70 22.75
C ALA A 13 5.29 -5.92 23.55
N LEU A 14 5.41 -4.61 23.34
CA LEU A 14 6.33 -3.76 24.11
C LEU A 14 5.97 -3.67 25.59
N LEU A 15 4.69 -3.63 25.93
CA LEU A 15 4.28 -3.60 27.33
C LEU A 15 4.51 -4.95 28.00
N LEU A 16 4.18 -6.05 27.32
CA LEU A 16 4.37 -7.40 27.82
C LEU A 16 5.84 -7.76 27.98
N SER A 17 6.73 -7.24 27.14
CA SER A 17 8.17 -7.50 27.26
C SER A 17 8.78 -6.92 28.53
N LEU A 18 8.18 -5.90 29.15
CA LEU A 18 8.68 -5.28 30.38
C LEU A 18 8.31 -6.07 31.65
N ILE A 19 7.30 -6.95 31.58
CA ILE A 19 6.80 -7.72 32.74
C ILE A 19 7.91 -8.47 33.50
N PRO A 20 8.84 -9.19 32.85
CA PRO A 20 9.89 -9.92 33.57
C PRO A 20 10.86 -9.00 34.32
N SER A 21 11.04 -7.76 33.85
CA SER A 21 11.90 -6.75 34.49
C SER A 21 11.26 -6.09 35.72
N LEU A 22 9.95 -6.28 35.95
CA LEU A 22 9.25 -5.79 37.14
C LEU A 22 9.36 -6.75 38.35
N LYS A 23 10.00 -7.92 38.17
CA LYS A 23 10.21 -8.89 39.25
C LYS A 23 11.36 -8.45 40.15
N THR A 24 11.26 -8.76 41.43
CA THR A 24 12.25 -8.39 42.46
C THR A 24 13.65 -8.96 42.17
N ASP A 25 13.71 -10.16 41.60
CA ASP A 25 14.96 -10.85 41.27
C ASP A 25 15.30 -10.76 39.77
N ALA A 26 14.82 -9.71 39.10
CA ALA A 26 15.01 -9.56 37.66
C ALA A 26 16.49 -9.32 37.29
N THR A 27 16.97 -10.06 36.31
CA THR A 27 18.21 -9.72 35.61
C THR A 27 17.99 -8.47 34.73
N PRO A 28 19.06 -7.72 34.37
CA PRO A 28 18.95 -6.59 33.46
C PRO A 28 18.20 -6.97 32.16
N PHE A 29 17.33 -6.09 31.66
CA PHE A 29 16.46 -6.34 30.51
C PHE A 29 17.20 -6.92 29.28
N LEU A 30 18.38 -6.38 28.96
CA LEU A 30 19.18 -6.86 27.82
C LEU A 30 19.71 -8.30 27.97
N GLN A 31 19.72 -8.84 29.19
CA GLN A 31 20.09 -10.21 29.49
C GLN A 31 18.86 -11.15 29.51
N GLN A 32 17.66 -10.64 29.20
CA GLN A 32 16.42 -11.41 29.14
C GLN A 32 16.07 -11.67 27.66
N PRO A 33 16.52 -12.78 27.05
CA PRO A 33 16.41 -12.99 25.59
C PRO A 33 14.95 -12.95 25.11
N ASP A 34 14.03 -13.59 25.85
CA ASP A 34 12.63 -13.67 25.45
C ASP A 34 11.92 -12.30 25.46
N ALA A 35 12.26 -11.47 26.45
CA ALA A 35 11.76 -10.11 26.57
C ALA A 35 12.32 -9.21 25.46
N VAL A 36 13.61 -9.33 25.16
CA VAL A 36 14.26 -8.60 24.07
C VAL A 36 13.66 -8.99 22.72
N TYR A 37 13.46 -10.28 22.45
CA TYR A 37 12.83 -10.73 21.20
C TYR A 37 11.41 -10.21 21.06
N LEU A 38 10.61 -10.26 22.13
CA LEU A 38 9.25 -9.73 22.10
C LEU A 38 9.22 -8.22 21.87
N ALA A 39 10.15 -7.48 22.47
CA ALA A 39 10.28 -6.03 22.27
C ALA A 39 10.66 -5.69 20.82
N LEU A 40 11.62 -6.42 20.24
CA LEU A 40 12.04 -6.24 18.85
C LEU A 40 10.90 -6.55 17.87
N LEU A 41 10.12 -7.62 18.12
CA LEU A 41 8.93 -7.93 17.33
C LEU A 41 7.84 -6.85 17.47
N GLY A 42 7.69 -6.27 18.66
CA GLY A 42 6.80 -5.14 18.91
C GLY A 42 7.19 -3.90 18.11
N LEU A 43 8.47 -3.53 18.15
CA LEU A 43 9.02 -2.42 17.35
C LEU A 43 8.87 -2.67 15.85
N LEU A 44 9.14 -3.90 15.40
CA LEU A 44 8.97 -4.27 13.99
C LEU A 44 7.52 -4.07 13.53
N ASN A 45 6.54 -4.48 14.35
CA ASN A 45 5.12 -4.26 14.06
C ASN A 45 4.77 -2.75 13.97
N LEU A 46 5.33 -1.91 14.85
CA LEU A 46 5.10 -0.47 14.83
C LEU A 46 5.74 0.22 13.62
N VAL A 47 6.94 -0.19 13.22
CA VAL A 47 7.63 0.35 12.04
C VAL A 47 6.88 -0.03 10.76
N LEU A 48 6.32 -1.24 10.70
CA LEU A 48 5.59 -1.70 9.53
C LEU A 48 4.15 -1.18 9.45
N ALA A 49 3.49 -0.91 10.59
CA ALA A 49 2.11 -0.41 10.63
C ALA A 49 1.81 0.78 9.67
N PRO A 50 2.65 1.82 9.57
CA PRO A 50 2.43 2.93 8.64
C PRO A 50 2.84 2.59 7.19
N VAL A 51 3.76 1.64 6.99
CA VAL A 51 4.40 1.33 5.70
C VAL A 51 3.60 0.32 4.87
N VAL A 52 2.77 -0.53 5.49
CA VAL A 52 1.90 -1.51 4.81
C VAL A 52 0.94 -0.79 3.83
N PRO A 53 1.18 -0.85 2.50
CA PRO A 53 0.42 -0.08 1.52
C PRO A 53 -1.02 -0.59 1.45
N LEU A 54 -2.00 0.30 1.61
CA LEU A 54 -3.43 -0.04 1.61
C LEU A 54 -4.01 -0.30 0.19
N TYR A 55 -3.18 -0.35 -0.85
CA TYR A 55 -3.66 -0.12 -2.21
C TYR A 55 -2.97 -0.95 -3.30
N HIS A 56 -2.96 -2.26 -3.13
CA HIS A 56 -2.67 -3.18 -4.23
C HIS A 56 -3.85 -4.14 -4.37
N ARG A 57 -4.49 -4.21 -5.54
CA ARG A 57 -5.43 -5.29 -5.89
C ARG A 57 -4.66 -6.47 -6.49
N GLY A 58 -5.13 -7.70 -6.24
CA GLY A 58 -4.60 -8.94 -6.82
C GLY A 58 -3.65 -9.74 -5.90
N ALA A 59 -2.81 -10.61 -6.47
CA ALA A 59 -1.95 -11.54 -5.72
C ALA A 59 -1.01 -10.86 -4.70
N ARG A 60 -0.57 -9.63 -4.98
CA ARG A 60 0.26 -8.82 -4.05
C ARG A 60 -0.49 -8.47 -2.76
N GLN A 61 -1.81 -8.31 -2.83
CA GLN A 61 -2.66 -8.08 -1.67
C GLN A 61 -2.71 -9.30 -0.74
N GLN A 62 -2.89 -10.50 -1.32
CA GLN A 62 -2.92 -11.75 -0.56
C GLN A 62 -1.59 -12.03 0.12
N LEU A 63 -0.49 -11.79 -0.58
CA LEU A 63 0.86 -11.95 -0.05
C LEU A 63 1.13 -10.99 1.12
N GLN A 64 0.64 -9.77 1.01
CA GLN A 64 0.76 -8.77 2.07
C GLN A 64 -0.12 -9.11 3.29
N HIS A 65 -1.34 -9.62 3.08
CA HIS A 65 -2.17 -10.12 4.18
C HIS A 65 -1.52 -11.30 4.91
N LEU A 66 -0.87 -12.21 4.16
CA LEU A 66 -0.13 -13.33 4.73
C LEU A 66 1.09 -12.86 5.52
N ALA A 67 1.85 -11.88 5.01
CA ALA A 67 2.96 -11.26 5.75
C ALA A 67 2.48 -10.62 7.07
N CYS A 68 1.39 -9.86 7.02
CA CYS A 68 0.77 -9.25 8.20
C CYS A 68 0.35 -10.31 9.23
N ALA A 69 -0.31 -11.39 8.77
CA ALA A 69 -0.75 -12.48 9.65
C ALA A 69 0.44 -13.19 10.30
N LEU A 70 1.51 -13.47 9.55
CA LEU A 70 2.73 -14.10 10.09
C LEU A 70 3.41 -13.26 11.17
N LEU A 71 3.42 -11.92 11.04
CA LEU A 71 3.98 -11.04 12.07
C LEU A 71 3.17 -11.06 13.37
N VAL A 72 1.85 -11.10 13.26
CA VAL A 72 0.97 -11.23 14.43
C VAL A 72 1.19 -12.60 15.09
N VAL A 73 1.28 -13.67 14.29
CA VAL A 73 1.58 -15.02 14.79
C VAL A 73 2.95 -15.06 15.48
N ALA A 74 3.98 -14.41 14.93
CA ALA A 74 5.29 -14.33 15.56
C ALA A 74 5.24 -13.69 16.95
N VAL A 75 4.48 -12.59 17.10
CA VAL A 75 4.26 -11.95 18.41
C VAL A 75 3.53 -12.89 19.36
N VAL A 76 2.45 -13.54 18.90
CA VAL A 76 1.68 -14.48 19.73
C VAL A 76 2.57 -15.63 20.21
N LEU A 77 3.33 -16.25 19.30
CA LEU A 77 4.27 -17.31 19.65
C LEU A 77 5.29 -16.82 20.68
N GLN A 78 5.90 -15.65 20.47
CA GLN A 78 6.89 -15.11 21.40
C GLN A 78 6.31 -14.75 22.77
N THR A 79 5.08 -14.25 22.82
CA THR A 79 4.37 -14.02 24.10
C THR A 79 4.10 -15.34 24.82
N LEU A 80 3.68 -16.38 24.10
CA LEU A 80 3.53 -17.71 24.68
C LEU A 80 4.86 -18.24 25.17
N THR A 81 5.97 -17.96 24.47
CA THR A 81 7.30 -18.37 24.93
C THR A 81 7.65 -17.74 26.28
N LEU A 82 7.43 -16.43 26.38
CA LEU A 82 7.72 -15.64 27.56
C LEU A 82 6.86 -16.06 28.77
N LEU A 83 5.58 -16.37 28.56
CA LEU A 83 4.67 -16.71 29.65
C LEU A 83 4.68 -18.19 30.03
N ALA A 84 4.87 -19.11 29.07
CA ALA A 84 4.69 -20.55 29.28
C ALA A 84 6.01 -21.36 29.35
N ARG A 85 7.18 -20.72 29.19
CA ARG A 85 8.50 -21.38 29.08
C ARG A 85 8.58 -22.61 28.14
N PRO A 86 8.07 -22.58 26.90
CA PRO A 86 8.31 -23.63 25.93
C PRO A 86 9.70 -23.46 25.30
N GLU A 87 10.58 -24.44 25.54
CA GLU A 87 11.95 -24.56 24.98
C GLU A 87 12.01 -24.42 23.43
N MET A 88 10.89 -24.64 22.72
CA MET A 88 10.83 -24.58 21.24
C MET A 88 10.25 -23.28 20.64
N GLY A 89 9.71 -22.35 21.46
CA GLY A 89 8.92 -21.22 20.93
C GLY A 89 9.75 -20.14 20.21
N ASN A 90 11.00 -19.93 20.64
CA ASN A 90 11.85 -18.84 20.13
C ASN A 90 12.23 -19.03 18.65
N LEU A 91 12.61 -20.25 18.24
CA LEU A 91 12.99 -20.53 16.85
C LEU A 91 11.80 -20.35 15.91
N ALA A 92 10.61 -20.84 16.29
CA ALA A 92 9.40 -20.71 15.48
C ALA A 92 8.98 -19.24 15.30
N ALA A 93 9.01 -18.44 16.37
CA ALA A 93 8.69 -17.01 16.30
C ALA A 93 9.67 -16.24 15.39
N LEU A 94 10.98 -16.52 15.53
CA LEU A 94 12.01 -15.89 14.70
C LEU A 94 11.89 -16.30 13.22
N VAL A 95 11.59 -17.56 12.92
CA VAL A 95 11.36 -18.03 11.54
C VAL A 95 10.13 -17.36 10.93
N CYS A 96 9.01 -17.28 11.66
CA CYS A 96 7.82 -16.57 11.19
C CYS A 96 8.11 -15.09 10.92
N ALA A 97 8.86 -14.43 11.79
CA ALA A 97 9.25 -13.03 11.60
C ALA A 97 10.17 -12.85 10.39
N ALA A 98 11.18 -13.70 10.23
CA ALA A 98 12.09 -13.67 9.09
C ALA A 98 11.36 -13.88 7.76
N LEU A 99 10.44 -14.86 7.71
CA LEU A 99 9.60 -15.12 6.53
C LEU A 99 8.72 -13.92 6.21
N ALA A 100 8.10 -13.30 7.21
CA ALA A 100 7.26 -12.13 6.99
C ALA A 100 8.06 -10.92 6.47
N VAL A 101 9.25 -10.68 7.01
CA VAL A 101 10.16 -9.62 6.55
C VAL A 101 10.62 -9.90 5.11
N ALA A 102 11.04 -11.13 4.81
CA ALA A 102 11.43 -11.53 3.46
C ALA A 102 10.28 -11.33 2.46
N LEU A 103 9.05 -11.67 2.85
CA LEU A 103 7.86 -11.48 2.03
C LEU A 103 7.57 -10.00 1.78
N HIS A 104 7.69 -9.15 2.81
CA HIS A 104 7.54 -7.71 2.66
C HIS A 104 8.59 -7.09 1.76
N LEU A 105 9.86 -7.49 1.91
CA LEU A 105 10.94 -7.05 1.05
C LEU A 105 10.73 -7.52 -0.39
N ALA A 106 10.30 -8.76 -0.61
CA ALA A 106 9.98 -9.28 -1.94
C ALA A 106 8.84 -8.48 -2.61
N VAL A 107 7.80 -8.09 -1.87
CA VAL A 107 6.70 -7.26 -2.39
C VAL A 107 7.16 -5.82 -2.68
N GLY A 108 8.03 -5.26 -1.84
CA GLY A 108 8.54 -3.88 -1.99
C GLY A 108 9.64 -3.72 -3.05
N PHE A 109 10.52 -4.71 -3.19
CA PHE A 109 11.63 -4.73 -4.15
C PHE A 109 11.30 -5.41 -5.47
N ALA A 110 10.18 -6.14 -5.57
CA ALA A 110 9.58 -6.49 -6.85
C ALA A 110 9.01 -5.21 -7.50
N ARG A 111 9.90 -4.29 -7.86
CA ARG A 111 9.77 -3.48 -9.07
C ARG A 111 9.27 -4.46 -10.11
N SER A 112 8.04 -4.28 -10.58
CA SER A 112 7.67 -4.90 -11.84
C SER A 112 8.87 -4.68 -12.75
N PRO A 113 9.46 -5.72 -13.37
CA PRO A 113 10.46 -5.49 -14.39
C PRO A 113 9.82 -4.43 -15.28
N ARG A 114 10.46 -3.27 -15.35
CA ARG A 114 10.00 -2.16 -16.17
C ARG A 114 10.00 -2.77 -17.55
N LYS A 115 8.86 -3.33 -17.98
CA LYS A 115 8.70 -3.97 -19.27
C LYS A 115 9.21 -2.91 -20.21
N ALA A 116 10.37 -3.18 -20.80
CA ALA A 116 11.07 -2.24 -21.63
C ALA A 116 10.00 -1.68 -22.56
N ARG A 117 9.93 -0.35 -22.58
CA ARG A 117 8.97 0.45 -23.31
C ARG A 117 9.21 0.18 -24.80
N GLY A 118 8.78 -0.98 -25.26
CA GLY A 118 8.66 -1.37 -26.63
C GLY A 118 7.35 -0.79 -27.11
N SER A 119 7.47 0.23 -27.94
CA SER A 119 6.41 0.76 -28.79
C SER A 119 5.66 -0.38 -29.46
N GLN A 120 4.53 -0.81 -28.90
CA GLN A 120 3.49 -1.62 -29.55
C GLN A 120 2.35 -1.87 -28.55
N HIS A 121 1.37 -0.97 -28.55
CA HIS A 121 -0.06 -1.27 -28.37
C HIS A 121 -0.84 -0.04 -28.86
N VAL A 122 -0.60 0.29 -30.13
CA VAL A 122 -1.65 0.91 -30.95
C VAL A 122 -2.56 -0.27 -31.33
N ALA A 123 -3.87 -0.12 -31.12
CA ALA A 123 -4.96 -1.01 -31.59
C ALA A 123 -5.67 -1.97 -30.61
N GLN A 124 -5.64 -1.77 -29.27
CA GLN A 124 -6.52 -2.57 -28.41
C GLN A 124 -6.90 -1.90 -27.07
N ASP A 125 -7.61 -0.77 -27.13
CA ASP A 125 -8.46 -0.31 -26.02
C ASP A 125 -9.62 0.57 -26.53
N ALA A 126 -10.26 0.14 -27.61
CA ALA A 126 -11.46 0.79 -28.15
C ALA A 126 -12.75 0.36 -27.40
N GLY A 127 -12.63 -0.44 -26.34
CA GLY A 127 -13.77 -1.08 -25.67
C GLY A 127 -14.29 -0.39 -24.42
N ASN A 128 -13.53 0.49 -23.78
CA ASN A 128 -13.92 1.09 -22.49
C ASN A 128 -13.46 2.55 -22.32
N ARG A 129 -13.63 3.35 -23.38
CA ARG A 129 -13.42 4.79 -23.32
C ARG A 129 -14.74 5.47 -23.03
N ASP A 130 -14.74 6.31 -22.01
CA ASP A 130 -15.87 7.18 -21.68
C ASP A 130 -15.76 8.49 -22.45
N THR A 131 -16.90 9.13 -22.66
CA THR A 131 -16.94 10.49 -23.17
C THR A 131 -17.55 11.45 -22.15
N GLY A 132 -17.17 12.71 -22.26
CA GLY A 132 -17.66 13.75 -21.38
C GLY A 132 -17.26 15.14 -21.87
N THR A 133 -17.66 16.12 -21.08
CA THR A 133 -17.45 17.54 -21.39
C THR A 133 -16.58 18.16 -20.31
N VAL A 134 -15.54 18.89 -20.72
CA VAL A 134 -14.65 19.59 -19.78
C VAL A 134 -15.47 20.62 -19.01
N LYS A 135 -15.61 20.42 -17.71
CA LYS A 135 -16.36 21.32 -16.83
C LYS A 135 -15.57 22.59 -16.53
N TRP A 136 -14.27 22.44 -16.31
CA TRP A 136 -13.31 23.54 -16.22
C TRP A 136 -11.89 22.97 -16.21
N PHE A 137 -10.92 23.76 -16.65
CA PHE A 137 -9.51 23.41 -16.60
C PHE A 137 -8.66 24.65 -16.30
N ASN A 138 -7.80 24.56 -15.29
CA ASN A 138 -6.87 25.63 -14.96
C ASN A 138 -5.52 25.34 -15.63
N THR A 139 -5.23 26.06 -16.71
CA THR A 139 -3.98 25.91 -17.48
C THR A 139 -2.74 26.17 -16.63
N SER A 140 -2.76 27.19 -15.77
CA SER A 140 -1.62 27.56 -14.93
C SER A 140 -1.30 26.49 -13.88
N LYS A 141 -2.32 25.84 -13.32
CA LYS A 141 -2.14 24.76 -12.33
C LYS A 141 -2.06 23.37 -12.97
N GLY A 142 -2.48 23.21 -14.22
CA GLY A 142 -2.43 21.96 -14.98
C GLY A 142 -3.45 20.90 -14.55
N PHE A 143 -4.61 21.30 -14.01
CA PHE A 143 -5.66 20.35 -13.63
C PHE A 143 -7.07 20.92 -13.81
N GLY A 144 -8.05 20.02 -13.85
CA GLY A 144 -9.46 20.36 -14.04
C GLY A 144 -10.39 19.19 -13.75
N PHE A 145 -11.64 19.34 -14.17
CA PHE A 145 -12.66 18.30 -14.09
C PHE A 145 -13.41 18.15 -15.41
N ILE A 146 -13.81 16.92 -15.70
CA ILE A 146 -14.64 16.54 -16.83
C ILE A 146 -15.95 16.01 -16.28
N SER A 147 -17.07 16.51 -16.76
CA SER A 147 -18.39 15.96 -16.49
C SER A 147 -18.61 14.78 -17.43
N ARG A 148 -18.73 13.55 -16.89
CA ARG A 148 -18.98 12.35 -17.68
C ARG A 148 -20.42 12.37 -18.18
N ASP A 149 -20.65 11.77 -19.34
CA ASP A 149 -22.03 11.54 -19.82
C ASP A 149 -22.84 10.65 -18.88
N SER A 150 -22.18 9.82 -18.07
CA SER A 150 -22.81 9.01 -17.03
C SER A 150 -23.27 9.82 -15.80
N GLY A 151 -22.93 11.12 -15.71
CA GLY A 151 -23.40 12.04 -14.68
C GLY A 151 -22.40 12.42 -13.58
N ASP A 152 -21.31 11.68 -13.42
CA ASP A 152 -20.29 11.97 -12.39
C ASP A 152 -19.17 12.86 -12.92
N ASP A 153 -18.67 13.77 -12.09
CA ASP A 153 -17.46 14.55 -12.38
C ASP A 153 -16.20 13.73 -12.11
N ILE A 154 -15.24 13.79 -13.03
CA ILE A 154 -13.96 13.10 -12.92
C ILE A 154 -12.79 14.08 -12.98
N PHE A 155 -11.79 13.86 -12.13
CA PHE A 155 -10.58 14.68 -12.09
C PHE A 155 -9.70 14.43 -13.32
N VAL A 156 -9.07 15.48 -13.86
CA VAL A 156 -8.10 15.39 -14.96
C VAL A 156 -6.85 16.23 -14.66
N HIS A 157 -5.68 15.68 -15.01
CA HIS A 157 -4.39 16.35 -14.88
C HIS A 157 -3.73 16.50 -16.27
N PHE A 158 -2.94 17.55 -16.49
CA PHE A 158 -2.35 17.85 -17.81
C PHE A 158 -1.54 16.69 -18.40
N ARG A 159 -0.93 15.85 -17.55
CA ARG A 159 -0.17 14.66 -17.97
C ARG A 159 -1.03 13.60 -18.66
N ALA A 160 -2.32 13.55 -18.34
CA ALA A 160 -3.27 12.61 -18.90
C ALA A 160 -3.73 13.00 -20.31
N ILE A 161 -3.54 14.26 -20.72
CA ILE A 161 -3.94 14.75 -22.04
C ILE A 161 -2.93 14.27 -23.08
N ARG A 162 -3.42 13.64 -24.14
CA ARG A 162 -2.63 13.26 -25.31
C ARG A 162 -2.34 14.47 -26.18
N GLY A 163 -1.11 14.52 -26.71
CA GLY A 163 -0.64 15.58 -27.59
C GLY A 163 0.81 15.97 -27.32
N GLU A 164 1.42 16.58 -28.33
CA GLU A 164 2.74 17.21 -28.24
C GLU A 164 2.58 18.71 -27.97
N GLY A 165 3.47 19.30 -27.16
CA GLY A 165 3.41 20.72 -26.79
C GLY A 165 2.51 21.04 -25.59
N HIS A 166 1.81 22.17 -25.64
CA HIS A 166 1.03 22.71 -24.52
C HIS A 166 -0.32 21.97 -24.38
N ARG A 167 -0.42 21.11 -23.37
CA ARG A 167 -1.56 20.22 -23.12
C ARG A 167 -2.65 20.92 -22.32
N ILE A 168 -3.57 21.56 -23.04
CA ILE A 168 -4.69 22.31 -22.46
C ILE A 168 -6.03 21.68 -22.83
N LEU A 169 -7.01 21.88 -21.94
CA LEU A 169 -8.41 21.61 -22.20
C LEU A 169 -9.17 22.92 -22.08
N VAL A 170 -10.15 23.11 -22.96
CA VAL A 170 -11.03 24.27 -22.96
C VAL A 170 -12.34 23.88 -22.27
N GLU A 171 -12.90 24.77 -21.47
CA GLU A 171 -14.23 24.56 -20.89
C GLU A 171 -15.28 24.34 -21.99
N GLY A 172 -16.19 23.38 -21.77
CA GLY A 172 -17.16 22.95 -22.77
C GLY A 172 -16.61 22.02 -23.86
N GLN A 173 -15.30 21.75 -23.89
CA GLN A 173 -14.70 20.88 -24.89
C GLN A 173 -15.14 19.42 -24.70
N ARG A 174 -15.49 18.77 -25.81
CA ARG A 174 -15.80 17.33 -25.82
C ARG A 174 -14.52 16.51 -25.79
N VAL A 175 -14.45 15.55 -24.88
CA VAL A 175 -13.27 14.69 -24.70
C VAL A 175 -13.66 13.24 -24.55
N GLU A 176 -12.73 12.37 -24.90
CA GLU A 176 -12.82 10.93 -24.74
C GLU A 176 -11.61 10.45 -23.95
N PHE A 177 -11.84 9.61 -22.94
CA PHE A 177 -10.83 9.24 -21.96
C PHE A 177 -11.12 7.87 -21.34
N SER A 178 -10.11 7.30 -20.68
CA SER A 178 -10.24 6.11 -19.85
C SER A 178 -10.43 6.51 -18.38
N VAL A 179 -11.27 5.77 -17.66
CA VAL A 179 -11.49 5.99 -16.22
C VAL A 179 -10.56 5.09 -15.41
N MET A 180 -9.77 5.69 -14.54
CA MET A 180 -8.88 4.98 -13.62
C MET A 180 -9.15 5.40 -12.18
N HIS A 181 -9.03 4.45 -11.24
CA HIS A 181 -9.16 4.73 -9.82
C HIS A 181 -7.76 4.95 -9.19
N ARG A 182 -7.58 6.08 -8.51
CA ARG A 182 -6.33 6.54 -7.87
C ARG A 182 -6.57 6.89 -6.39
N ASP A 183 -5.51 7.22 -5.67
CA ASP A 183 -5.55 7.57 -4.22
C ASP A 183 -6.55 8.68 -3.86
N LYS A 184 -6.85 9.58 -4.81
CA LYS A 184 -7.76 10.73 -4.63
C LYS A 184 -9.14 10.53 -5.26
N GLY A 185 -9.49 9.31 -5.69
CA GLY A 185 -10.76 8.99 -6.34
C GLY A 185 -10.60 8.68 -7.84
N LEU A 186 -11.69 8.86 -8.59
CA LEU A 186 -11.72 8.61 -10.04
C LEU A 186 -10.94 9.71 -10.78
N GLN A 187 -10.12 9.30 -11.73
CA GLN A 187 -9.32 10.17 -12.57
C GLN A 187 -9.39 9.75 -14.04
N ALA A 188 -9.46 10.73 -14.94
CA ALA A 188 -9.36 10.53 -16.38
C ALA A 188 -7.89 10.33 -16.79
N GLU A 189 -7.64 9.27 -17.56
CA GLU A 189 -6.37 8.97 -18.22
C GLU A 189 -6.58 8.92 -19.73
N ASP A 190 -5.49 9.12 -20.47
CA ASP A 190 -5.51 8.98 -21.93
C ASP A 190 -6.49 9.92 -22.65
N VAL A 191 -6.61 11.14 -22.16
CA VAL A 191 -7.62 12.12 -22.60
C VAL A 191 -7.30 12.63 -24.00
N VAL A 192 -8.27 12.53 -24.91
CA VAL A 192 -8.19 13.01 -26.29
C VAL A 192 -9.35 13.97 -26.54
N ALA A 193 -9.08 15.09 -27.21
CA ALA A 193 -10.11 15.99 -27.69
C ALA A 193 -10.88 15.35 -28.85
N VAL A 194 -12.21 15.24 -28.72
CA VAL A 194 -13.06 14.74 -29.80
C VAL A 194 -13.29 15.89 -30.78
N THR A 195 -12.59 15.85 -31.92
CA THR A 195 -12.87 16.78 -33.01
C THR A 195 -14.05 16.21 -33.81
N ARG A 196 -15.24 16.80 -33.70
CA ARG A 196 -16.31 16.52 -34.67
C ARG A 196 -15.85 17.08 -36.02
N ARG A 197 -15.69 16.20 -37.01
CA ARG A 197 -15.61 16.60 -38.43
C ARG A 197 -17.02 16.82 -38.96
#